data_AF-A0A026W7C5-F1
#
_entry.id   AF-A0A026W7C5-F1
#
_cell.length_a   1.000
_cell.length_b   1.000
_cell.length_c   1.000
_cell.angle_alpha   90.00
_cell.angle_beta   90.00
_cell.angle_gamma   90.00
#
_symmetry.space_group_name_H-M   'P 1'
#
loop_
_entity.id
_entity.type
_entity.pdbx_description
1 polymer ?
#
loop_
_entity_poly.entity_id
_entity_poly.type
_entity_poly.pdbx_seq_one_letter_code
_entity_poly.pdbx_strand_id
1 'polypeptide(L)'
;LNDSEDNAEKPLVPLCCHIDAFLIKDECVKDAANETKALQFPTIYGTNLTVPLNITVNDLRKHFSFVVQHPCDGNRSLLIPHVHKTEWYLLSNGSIIRALVFDKSEDRLLNYHEYCLARVKKQEYLLVHEYLLVHCLNTSQVEEEEEKEKQEEEDDLVVYFYALVISVPFLIATYLVYWLLPDLNNLHGLTLRGYVGCMAITNCSFAMQLVPHEWLSEVFCIVIALIIISSFSASFFWLNVMCFDIWWTFGRKPRPLQGNIKQREKKRFMMYSIYVWGGAFIHTVICIIMDFTSILPNDSIRPEFDMCWFGTNAAELLYFWAPISIIIVCNMCLFIHTALKIRSLRKNIAQQLQGSESRRHDDNRQRFSLYLKLSVVMGLSWSMEIISWLMEMLINNLPECIWYISTLSNILQGPIIFIICVWNNKTWHLLLKRLGCQNRDLFCRKSTNSNSSNPMSMQKISTYSQTCHAKNSPN
;
A
#
# COMPACT_ATOMS: atom_id res chain seq x y z
N LEU A 1 -14.78 54.48 42.99
CA LEU A 1 -14.26 55.37 41.93
C LEU A 1 -13.80 54.45 40.80
N ASN A 2 -14.68 54.35 39.79
CA ASN A 2 -14.56 53.73 38.46
C ASN A 2 -14.24 52.21 38.48
N ASP A 3 -15.19 51.28 38.31
CA ASP A 3 -16.20 51.12 37.25
C ASP A 3 -15.65 51.31 35.83
N SER A 4 -15.98 50.30 35.00
CA SER A 4 -15.77 50.12 33.55
C SER A 4 -14.38 49.71 33.08
N GLU A 5 -14.15 48.39 32.97
CA GLU A 5 -13.61 47.78 31.74
C GLU A 5 -13.86 46.27 31.73
N ASP A 6 -14.58 45.82 30.68
CA ASP A 6 -14.86 44.45 30.24
C ASP A 6 -15.91 43.59 30.97
N ASN A 7 -17.16 44.09 30.98
CA ASN A 7 -18.34 43.25 30.74
C ASN A 7 -18.43 42.88 29.24
N ALA A 8 -17.36 42.33 28.68
CA ALA A 8 -17.47 41.58 27.44
C ALA A 8 -18.02 40.20 27.83
N GLU A 9 -19.27 39.93 27.44
CA GLU A 9 -19.90 38.62 27.62
C GLU A 9 -18.97 37.57 27.00
N LYS A 10 -18.35 36.74 27.85
CA LYS A 10 -17.35 35.77 27.38
C LYS A 10 -18.02 34.81 26.40
N PRO A 11 -17.39 34.51 25.25
CA PRO A 11 -17.92 33.52 24.32
C PRO A 11 -18.15 32.18 25.02
N LEU A 12 -19.30 31.57 24.72
CA LEU A 12 -19.74 30.32 25.31
C LEU A 12 -19.23 29.15 24.48
N VAL A 13 -18.70 28.12 25.15
CA VAL A 13 -18.34 26.85 24.51
C VAL A 13 -19.10 25.72 25.21
N PRO A 14 -20.03 25.06 24.50
CA PRO A 14 -20.80 23.95 25.05
C PRO A 14 -19.91 22.69 25.17
N LEU A 15 -19.95 22.05 26.33
CA LEU A 15 -19.34 20.74 26.58
C LEU A 15 -20.45 19.71 26.84
N CYS A 16 -20.31 18.49 26.30
CA CYS A 16 -21.31 17.44 26.52
C CYS A 16 -21.24 16.90 27.96
N CYS A 17 -20.03 16.83 28.51
CA CYS A 17 -19.77 16.44 29.89
C CYS A 17 -19.03 17.54 30.63
N HIS A 18 -18.98 17.45 31.97
CA HIS A 18 -18.12 18.31 32.77
C HIS A 18 -16.66 18.20 32.28
N ILE A 19 -15.87 19.28 32.41
CA ILE A 19 -14.50 19.35 31.88
C ILE A 19 -13.54 18.26 32.42
N ASP A 20 -13.91 17.65 33.56
CA ASP A 20 -13.19 16.59 34.27
C ASP A 20 -13.77 15.18 34.02
N ALA A 21 -14.75 15.07 33.12
CA ALA A 21 -15.41 13.82 32.77
C ALA A 21 -15.18 13.47 31.29
N PHE A 22 -15.13 12.18 31.03
CA PHE A 22 -15.06 11.61 29.68
C PHE A 22 -16.43 11.13 29.25
N LEU A 23 -16.75 11.28 27.97
CA LEU A 23 -17.92 10.68 27.36
C LEU A 23 -17.59 9.24 26.94
N ILE A 24 -18.33 8.26 27.45
CA ILE A 24 -18.23 6.85 27.09
C ILE A 24 -19.65 6.34 26.82
N LYS A 25 -19.97 5.95 25.57
CA LYS A 25 -21.28 5.39 25.18
C LYS A 25 -22.47 6.18 25.76
N ASP A 26 -22.44 7.50 25.58
CA ASP A 26 -23.43 8.49 26.05
C ASP A 26 -23.46 8.78 27.56
N GLU A 27 -22.58 8.16 28.35
CA GLU A 27 -22.46 8.43 29.79
C GLU A 27 -21.21 9.27 30.12
N CYS A 28 -21.38 10.26 31.00
CA CYS A 28 -20.28 11.06 31.51
C CYS A 28 -19.60 10.36 32.70
N VAL A 29 -18.43 9.78 32.46
CA VAL A 29 -17.64 9.06 33.46
C VAL A 29 -16.49 9.95 33.95
N LYS A 30 -16.41 10.17 35.27
CA LYS A 30 -15.28 10.90 35.88
C LYS A 30 -14.07 9.97 36.04
N ASP A 31 -12.87 10.44 35.69
CA ASP A 31 -11.65 9.67 35.92
C ASP A 31 -11.29 9.70 37.42
N ALA A 32 -11.29 8.54 38.08
CA ALA A 32 -10.91 8.43 39.48
C ALA A 32 -9.38 8.46 39.71
N ALA A 33 -8.58 8.52 38.64
CA ALA A 33 -7.13 8.45 38.68
C ALA A 33 -6.48 9.73 38.12
N ASN A 34 -5.91 10.53 39.03
CA ASN A 34 -4.91 11.59 38.85
C ASN A 34 -5.28 12.86 38.04
N GLU A 35 -5.67 13.88 38.80
CA GLU A 35 -5.63 15.31 38.47
C GLU A 35 -4.20 15.81 38.16
N THR A 36 -3.55 15.47 37.04
CA THR A 36 -2.33 16.21 36.59
C THR A 36 -1.94 16.00 35.12
N LYS A 37 -2.88 15.74 34.19
CA LYS A 37 -2.56 15.89 32.76
C LYS A 37 -3.00 17.27 32.28
N ALA A 38 -2.04 18.05 31.78
CA ALA A 38 -2.30 19.36 31.19
C ALA A 38 -3.38 19.22 30.10
N LEU A 39 -4.48 19.97 30.26
CA LEU A 39 -5.64 19.94 29.37
C LEU A 39 -5.21 20.41 27.97
N GLN A 40 -5.15 19.53 26.97
CA GLN A 40 -4.91 19.94 25.59
C GLN A 40 -6.25 20.27 24.92
N PHE A 41 -6.62 21.55 24.98
CA PHE A 41 -7.82 22.05 24.32
C PHE A 41 -7.56 22.28 22.81
N PRO A 42 -8.60 22.16 21.95
CA PRO A 42 -8.47 22.40 20.51
C PRO A 42 -7.92 23.79 20.17
N THR A 43 -7.19 23.89 19.06
CA THR A 43 -6.66 25.16 18.55
C THR A 43 -7.80 26.11 18.19
N ILE A 44 -7.71 27.36 18.65
CA ILE A 44 -8.74 28.39 18.41
C ILE A 44 -8.32 29.26 17.22
N TYR A 45 -9.25 29.50 16.30
CA TYR A 45 -9.03 30.29 15.09
C TYR A 45 -9.73 31.65 15.19
N GLY A 46 -9.11 32.68 14.61
CA GLY A 46 -9.78 33.96 14.39
C GLY A 46 -10.89 33.84 13.35
N THR A 47 -11.83 34.79 13.33
CA THR A 47 -12.99 34.84 12.42
C THR A 47 -12.64 34.82 10.92
N ASN A 48 -11.39 35.11 10.55
CA ASN A 48 -10.90 35.08 9.17
C ASN A 48 -10.13 33.78 8.79
N LEU A 49 -10.09 32.75 9.64
CA LEU A 49 -9.35 31.48 9.48
C LEU A 49 -7.83 31.59 9.16
N THR A 50 -7.26 32.79 9.08
CA THR A 50 -5.90 33.02 8.57
C THR A 50 -4.79 32.85 9.60
N VAL A 51 -5.10 32.86 10.91
CA VAL A 51 -4.11 32.71 11.99
C VAL A 51 -4.74 31.98 13.19
N PRO A 52 -4.14 30.89 13.70
CA PRO A 52 -4.53 30.32 15.00
C PRO A 52 -4.15 31.29 16.13
N LEU A 53 -5.09 31.61 17.01
CA LEU A 53 -4.79 32.39 18.20
C LEU A 53 -3.95 31.53 19.17
N ASN A 54 -2.74 31.99 19.51
CA ASN A 54 -1.89 31.39 20.54
C ASN A 54 -2.47 31.67 21.94
N ILE A 55 -3.59 31.04 22.28
CA ILE A 55 -4.16 31.07 23.63
C ILE A 55 -3.58 29.89 24.40
N THR A 56 -2.83 30.16 25.47
CA THR A 56 -2.26 29.09 26.32
C THR A 56 -3.36 28.42 27.16
N VAL A 57 -3.14 27.15 27.52
CA VAL A 57 -4.09 26.30 28.27
C VAL A 57 -4.56 26.96 29.59
N ASN A 58 -3.71 27.75 30.24
CA ASN A 58 -4.02 28.45 31.50
C ASN A 58 -4.95 29.66 31.33
N ASP A 59 -5.17 30.15 30.11
CA ASP A 59 -6.00 31.32 29.82
C ASP A 59 -7.37 30.98 29.21
N LEU A 60 -7.66 29.69 28.99
CA LEU A 60 -8.94 29.22 28.44
C LEU A 60 -10.14 29.58 29.31
N ARG A 61 -10.06 29.40 30.64
CA ARG A 61 -11.12 29.81 31.59
C ARG A 61 -11.25 31.33 31.71
N LYS A 62 -10.24 32.10 31.27
CA LYS A 62 -10.31 33.56 31.22
C LYS A 62 -11.01 34.04 29.97
N HIS A 63 -10.85 33.36 28.84
CA HIS A 63 -11.41 33.73 27.54
C HIS A 63 -12.78 33.13 27.25
N PHE A 64 -13.07 31.90 27.67
CA PHE A 64 -14.33 31.21 27.40
C PHE A 64 -15.08 30.86 28.67
N SER A 65 -16.42 30.88 28.57
CA SER A 65 -17.32 30.31 29.56
C SER A 65 -17.79 28.94 29.08
N PHE A 66 -17.44 27.89 29.82
CA PHE A 66 -17.88 26.52 29.50
C PHE A 66 -19.27 26.26 30.08
N VAL A 67 -20.18 25.78 29.25
CA VAL A 67 -21.54 25.39 29.66
C VAL A 67 -21.74 23.92 29.34
N VAL A 68 -22.28 23.16 30.27
CA VAL A 68 -22.67 21.78 30.00
C VAL A 68 -24.03 21.82 29.30
N GLN A 69 -24.07 21.41 28.04
CA GLN A 69 -25.28 21.43 27.22
C GLN A 69 -25.35 20.16 26.39
N HIS A 70 -26.52 19.56 26.36
CA HIS A 70 -26.85 18.47 25.44
C HIS A 70 -27.63 19.10 24.29
N PRO A 71 -27.10 19.10 23.06
CA PRO A 71 -27.72 19.81 21.96
C PRO A 71 -29.03 19.15 21.49
N CYS A 72 -29.30 17.89 21.89
CA CYS A 72 -30.41 17.09 21.40
C CYS A 72 -31.49 16.89 22.48
N ASP A 73 -32.65 17.54 22.31
CA ASP A 73 -33.88 17.21 23.03
C ASP A 73 -34.70 16.19 22.22
N GLY A 74 -34.98 15.02 22.82
CA GLY A 74 -35.95 13.98 22.41
C GLY A 74 -36.19 13.76 20.90
N ASN A 75 -35.70 12.63 20.37
CA ASN A 75 -35.79 12.11 18.98
C ASN A 75 -34.71 12.57 17.97
N ARG A 76 -33.61 13.18 18.40
CA ARG A 76 -32.45 13.44 17.51
C ARG A 76 -31.28 12.55 17.89
N SER A 77 -30.68 11.89 16.91
CA SER A 77 -29.58 10.96 17.12
C SER A 77 -28.27 11.72 17.35
N LEU A 78 -27.44 11.18 18.25
CA LEU A 78 -26.10 11.67 18.53
C LEU A 78 -25.15 11.17 17.44
N LEU A 79 -24.54 12.06 16.66
CA LEU A 79 -23.44 11.64 15.81
C LEU A 79 -22.13 11.71 16.58
N ILE A 80 -21.46 10.57 16.65
CA ILE A 80 -20.08 10.45 17.12
C ILE A 80 -19.20 10.55 15.86
N PRO A 81 -18.31 11.56 15.74
CA PRO A 81 -17.34 11.73 14.64
C PRO A 81 -16.40 10.55 14.35
N HIS A 82 -16.57 9.41 15.02
CA HIS A 82 -15.92 8.20 14.57
C HIS A 82 -16.38 7.78 13.17
N VAL A 83 -17.59 8.20 12.79
CA VAL A 83 -18.21 7.89 11.49
C VAL A 83 -17.79 8.91 10.42
N HIS A 84 -17.63 10.20 10.77
CA HIS A 84 -17.22 11.21 9.80
C HIS A 84 -15.88 11.87 10.17
N LYS A 85 -14.89 11.76 9.29
CA LYS A 85 -13.64 12.55 9.32
C LYS A 85 -13.91 14.03 8.98
N THR A 86 -14.78 14.70 9.72
CA THR A 86 -15.03 16.13 9.52
C THR A 86 -13.99 16.95 10.25
N GLU A 87 -13.11 17.62 9.52
CA GLU A 87 -12.32 18.72 10.07
C GLU A 87 -13.24 19.84 10.57
N TRP A 88 -13.07 20.23 11.82
CA TRP A 88 -13.80 21.34 12.43
C TRP A 88 -12.85 22.33 13.08
N TYR A 89 -13.21 23.60 12.98
CA TYR A 89 -12.42 24.73 13.47
C TYR A 89 -13.22 25.50 14.51
N LEU A 90 -12.73 25.53 15.76
CA LEU A 90 -13.33 26.34 16.82
C LEU A 90 -12.93 27.81 16.64
N LEU A 91 -13.92 28.67 16.50
CA LEU A 91 -13.71 30.11 16.37
C LEU A 91 -13.62 30.79 17.74
N SER A 92 -12.97 31.96 17.76
CA SER A 92 -12.84 32.80 18.96
C SER A 92 -14.18 33.29 19.54
N ASN A 93 -15.28 33.22 18.79
CA ASN A 93 -16.63 33.58 19.24
C ASN A 93 -17.41 32.39 19.84
N GLY A 94 -16.82 31.19 19.89
CA GLY A 94 -17.50 29.98 20.38
C GLY A 94 -18.40 29.30 19.34
N SER A 95 -18.38 29.73 18.08
CA SER A 95 -18.98 28.97 16.97
C SER A 95 -17.97 27.98 16.39
N ILE A 96 -18.45 26.96 15.69
CA ILE A 96 -17.60 25.98 14.99
C ILE A 96 -17.85 26.07 13.48
N ILE A 97 -16.78 26.09 12.70
CA ILE A 97 -16.85 25.94 11.24
C ILE A 97 -16.51 24.51 10.87
N ARG A 98 -17.39 23.87 10.08
CA ARG A 98 -17.12 22.57 9.44
C ARG A 98 -16.50 22.79 8.06
N ALA A 99 -15.38 22.13 7.77
CA ALA A 99 -14.61 22.38 6.57
C ALA A 99 -15.17 21.70 5.30
N LEU A 100 -15.90 20.58 5.45
CA LEU A 100 -16.05 19.61 4.36
C LEU A 100 -17.48 19.09 4.07
N VAL A 101 -18.53 19.79 4.47
CA VAL A 101 -19.89 19.41 4.03
C VAL A 101 -20.30 20.20 2.77
N PHE A 102 -20.42 19.49 1.65
CA PHE A 102 -21.07 19.95 0.42
C PHE A 102 -22.58 19.74 0.55
N ASP A 103 -23.29 20.69 1.16
CA ASP A 103 -24.52 21.25 0.58
C ASP A 103 -24.92 22.49 1.38
N LYS A 104 -25.20 23.59 0.68
CA LYS A 104 -25.65 24.92 1.20
C LYS A 104 -24.71 25.66 2.18
N SER A 105 -24.61 26.96 1.97
CA SER A 105 -23.74 27.88 2.73
C SER A 105 -24.15 28.10 4.19
N GLU A 106 -25.38 27.75 4.56
CA GLU A 106 -25.95 28.01 5.89
C GLU A 106 -25.58 26.92 6.92
N ASP A 107 -25.27 25.69 6.49
CA ASP A 107 -24.96 24.56 7.39
C ASP A 107 -23.47 24.46 7.79
N ARG A 108 -22.64 25.42 7.36
CA ARG A 108 -21.18 25.41 7.64
C ARG A 108 -20.82 25.94 9.03
N LEU A 109 -21.66 26.78 9.61
CA LEU A 109 -21.41 27.44 10.89
C LEU A 109 -22.35 26.88 11.96
N LEU A 110 -21.82 26.10 12.88
CA LEU A 110 -22.52 25.63 14.06
C LEU A 110 -22.44 26.69 15.16
N ASN A 111 -23.60 27.17 15.60
CA ASN A 111 -23.70 28.07 16.75
C ASN A 111 -23.60 27.29 18.06
N TYR A 112 -23.31 27.99 19.15
CA TYR A 112 -23.08 27.39 20.48
C TYR A 112 -24.25 26.56 21.05
N HIS A 113 -25.45 26.60 20.46
CA HIS A 113 -26.60 25.77 20.86
C HIS A 113 -26.71 24.45 20.10
N GLU A 114 -26.03 24.34 18.96
CA GLU A 114 -26.24 23.27 18.00
C GLU A 114 -25.22 22.14 18.14
N TYR A 115 -24.20 22.34 18.98
CA TYR A 115 -23.13 21.38 19.22
C TYR A 115 -22.77 21.28 20.71
N CYS A 116 -22.03 20.25 21.07
CA CYS A 116 -21.27 20.17 22.32
C CYS A 116 -19.93 19.46 22.06
N LEU A 117 -18.90 19.82 22.82
CA LEU A 117 -17.60 19.13 22.74
C LEU A 117 -17.50 18.06 23.83
N ALA A 118 -17.24 16.82 23.43
CA ALA A 118 -17.07 15.69 24.33
C ALA A 118 -15.59 15.33 24.46
N ARG A 119 -15.11 15.12 25.70
CA ARG A 119 -13.75 14.62 25.93
C ARG A 119 -13.75 13.09 25.89
N VAL A 120 -12.85 12.48 25.12
CA VAL A 120 -12.81 11.02 24.90
C VAL A 120 -11.42 10.43 25.14
N LYS A 121 -11.34 9.15 25.51
CA LYS A 121 -10.06 8.46 25.76
C LYS A 121 -9.44 7.96 24.45
N LYS A 122 -8.17 8.33 24.21
CA LYS A 122 -7.42 8.06 22.96
C LYS A 122 -7.28 6.57 22.60
N GLN A 123 -7.32 5.67 23.57
CA GLN A 123 -7.12 4.23 23.37
C GLN A 123 -8.33 3.52 22.74
N GLU A 124 -9.54 4.07 22.87
CA GLU A 124 -10.78 3.39 22.47
C GLU A 124 -11.21 3.71 21.04
N TYR A 125 -10.75 4.84 20.49
CA TYR A 125 -11.27 5.38 19.22
C TYR A 125 -10.18 5.77 18.21
N LEU A 126 -8.91 5.46 18.47
CA LEU A 126 -7.77 5.82 17.62
C LEU A 126 -7.72 7.32 17.23
N LEU A 127 -8.34 8.21 18.03
CA LEU A 127 -8.55 9.61 17.66
C LEU A 127 -7.27 10.44 17.83
N VAL A 128 -7.13 11.40 16.93
CA VAL A 128 -6.05 12.39 16.91
C VAL A 128 -6.27 13.47 17.98
N HIS A 129 -7.54 13.82 18.24
CA HIS A 129 -7.95 14.86 19.18
C HIS A 129 -8.53 14.27 20.48
N GLU A 130 -8.25 14.91 21.62
CA GLU A 130 -8.89 14.57 22.91
C GLU A 130 -10.38 14.98 22.97
N TYR A 131 -10.82 15.80 22.01
CA TYR A 131 -12.16 16.35 21.93
C TYR A 131 -12.87 15.93 20.65
N LEU A 132 -14.13 15.57 20.81
CA LEU A 132 -15.05 15.10 19.80
C LEU A 132 -16.16 16.16 19.62
N LEU A 133 -16.43 16.55 18.37
CA LEU A 133 -17.53 17.44 18.05
C LEU A 133 -18.83 16.63 17.97
N VAL A 134 -19.77 16.91 18.87
CA VAL A 134 -21.09 16.28 18.86
C VAL A 134 -22.11 17.33 18.41
N HIS A 135 -22.92 17.01 17.40
CA HIS A 135 -24.06 17.84 17.00
C HIS A 135 -25.25 16.95 16.69
N CYS A 136 -26.45 17.55 16.67
CA CYS A 136 -27.66 16.80 16.38
C CYS A 136 -27.93 16.77 14.89
N LEU A 137 -28.22 15.59 14.37
CA LEU A 137 -28.81 15.39 13.05
C LEU A 137 -30.21 14.80 13.22
N ASN A 138 -31.10 15.10 12.28
CA ASN A 138 -32.38 14.41 12.22
C ASN A 138 -32.14 12.96 11.78
N THR A 139 -32.91 12.01 12.31
CA THR A 139 -32.76 10.57 12.03
C THR A 139 -32.71 10.25 10.53
N SER A 140 -33.50 10.93 9.70
CA SER A 140 -33.48 10.75 8.25
C SER A 140 -32.17 11.15 7.58
N GLN A 141 -31.47 12.16 8.11
CA GLN A 141 -30.17 12.59 7.56
C GLN A 141 -29.07 11.61 7.96
N VAL A 142 -29.15 11.05 9.18
CA VAL A 142 -28.22 10.00 9.64
C VAL A 142 -28.36 8.75 8.79
N GLU A 143 -29.59 8.32 8.53
CA GLU A 143 -29.85 7.16 7.66
C GLU A 143 -29.33 7.41 6.22
N GLU A 144 -29.58 8.58 5.65
CA GLU A 144 -29.07 8.93 4.31
C GLU A 144 -27.53 9.05 4.24
N GLU A 145 -26.87 9.54 5.28
CA GLU A 145 -25.40 9.65 5.35
C GLU A 145 -24.75 8.28 5.55
N GLU A 146 -25.28 7.46 6.47
CA GLU A 146 -24.82 6.08 6.67
C GLU A 146 -25.03 5.20 5.43
N GLU A 147 -26.14 5.38 4.70
CA GLU A 147 -26.38 4.67 3.44
C GLU A 147 -25.40 5.09 2.34
N LYS A 148 -25.05 6.37 2.24
CA LYS A 148 -24.08 6.86 1.26
C LYS A 148 -22.67 6.36 1.52
N GLU A 149 -22.20 6.39 2.76
CA GLU A 149 -20.87 5.86 3.11
C GLU A 149 -20.79 4.35 2.88
N LYS A 150 -21.83 3.59 3.29
CA LYS A 150 -21.92 2.15 2.98
C LYS A 150 -21.89 1.90 1.47
N GLN A 151 -22.59 2.72 0.69
CA GLN A 151 -22.60 2.61 -0.78
C GLN A 151 -21.23 2.93 -1.38
N GLU A 152 -20.52 3.95 -0.90
CA GLU A 152 -19.17 4.30 -1.37
C GLU A 152 -18.14 3.21 -1.02
N GLU A 153 -18.18 2.66 0.20
CA GLU A 153 -17.35 1.52 0.60
C GLU A 153 -17.63 0.27 -0.24
N GLU A 154 -18.91 -0.03 -0.51
CA GLU A 154 -19.32 -1.13 -1.39
C GLU A 154 -18.84 -0.93 -2.83
N ASP A 155 -18.95 0.28 -3.38
CA ASP A 155 -18.50 0.61 -4.74
C ASP A 155 -16.97 0.45 -4.87
N ASP A 156 -16.20 0.89 -3.88
CA ASP A 156 -14.74 0.71 -3.83
C ASP A 156 -14.36 -0.77 -3.77
N LEU A 157 -15.07 -1.56 -2.96
CA LEU A 157 -14.88 -3.00 -2.82
C LEU A 157 -15.13 -3.74 -4.14
N VAL A 158 -16.17 -3.34 -4.88
CA VAL A 158 -16.48 -3.86 -6.22
C VAL A 158 -15.37 -3.55 -7.21
N VAL A 159 -14.83 -2.34 -7.21
CA VAL A 159 -13.69 -1.98 -8.09
C VAL A 159 -12.45 -2.82 -7.75
N TYR A 160 -12.14 -3.00 -6.47
CA TYR A 160 -11.02 -3.83 -6.03
C TYR A 160 -11.19 -5.29 -6.45
N PHE A 161 -12.41 -5.83 -6.38
CA PHE A 161 -12.72 -7.17 -6.89
C PHE A 161 -12.37 -7.31 -8.37
N TYR A 162 -12.86 -6.40 -9.22
CA TYR A 162 -12.55 -6.43 -10.65
C TYR A 162 -11.06 -6.24 -10.93
N ALA A 163 -10.38 -5.36 -10.18
CA ALA A 163 -8.94 -5.16 -10.30
C ALA A 163 -8.15 -6.45 -9.94
N LEU A 164 -8.56 -7.19 -8.91
CA LEU A 164 -7.98 -8.49 -8.55
C LEU A 164 -8.20 -9.53 -9.66
N VAL A 165 -9.42 -9.63 -10.19
CA VAL A 165 -9.79 -10.54 -11.29
C VAL A 165 -8.97 -10.25 -12.55
N ILE A 166 -8.69 -8.98 -12.83
CA ILE A 166 -7.79 -8.59 -13.92
C ILE A 166 -6.34 -8.95 -13.58
N SER A 167 -5.88 -8.68 -12.37
CA SER A 167 -4.46 -8.76 -12.01
C SER A 167 -3.92 -10.19 -11.90
N VAL A 168 -4.69 -11.08 -11.29
CA VAL A 168 -4.30 -12.48 -11.02
C VAL A 168 -3.90 -13.24 -12.30
N PRO A 169 -4.66 -13.21 -13.41
CA PRO A 169 -4.26 -13.83 -14.66
C PRO A 169 -2.88 -13.39 -15.19
N PHE A 170 -2.53 -12.10 -15.07
CA PHE A 170 -1.24 -11.60 -15.53
C PHE A 170 -0.08 -12.05 -14.64
N LEU A 171 -0.31 -12.16 -13.33
CA LEU A 171 0.67 -12.76 -12.41
C LEU A 171 0.90 -14.24 -12.75
N ILE A 172 -0.18 -15.01 -12.93
CA ILE A 172 -0.11 -16.43 -13.31
C ILE A 172 0.58 -16.59 -14.67
N ALA A 173 0.22 -15.79 -15.66
CA ALA A 173 0.86 -15.83 -16.97
C ALA A 173 2.37 -15.53 -16.88
N THR A 174 2.77 -14.54 -16.08
CA THR A 174 4.19 -14.24 -15.84
C THR A 174 4.91 -15.43 -15.19
N TYR A 175 4.30 -16.03 -14.17
CA TYR A 175 4.84 -17.22 -13.52
C TYR A 175 5.05 -18.37 -14.51
N LEU A 176 4.04 -18.67 -15.33
CA LEU A 176 4.09 -19.74 -16.33
C LEU A 176 5.14 -19.50 -17.40
N VAL A 177 5.27 -18.28 -17.93
CA VAL A 177 6.28 -17.95 -18.95
C VAL A 177 7.70 -18.15 -18.40
N TYR A 178 7.97 -17.67 -17.19
CA TYR A 178 9.26 -17.84 -16.53
C TYR A 178 9.53 -19.29 -16.10
N TRP A 179 8.47 -20.07 -15.81
CA TRP A 179 8.59 -21.49 -15.50
C TRP A 179 8.89 -22.31 -16.75
N LEU A 180 8.20 -22.02 -17.85
CA LEU A 180 8.42 -22.69 -19.12
C LEU A 180 9.85 -22.42 -19.57
N LEU A 181 10.22 -21.18 -19.88
CA LEU A 181 11.48 -20.82 -20.57
C LEU A 181 12.76 -21.15 -19.77
N PRO A 182 13.58 -22.17 -20.15
CA PRO A 182 14.80 -22.52 -19.44
C PRO A 182 15.86 -21.43 -19.53
N ASP A 183 15.81 -20.59 -20.57
CA ASP A 183 16.71 -19.45 -20.73
C ASP A 183 16.51 -18.38 -19.64
N LEU A 184 15.37 -18.42 -18.94
CA LEU A 184 15.05 -17.57 -17.80
C LEU A 184 15.29 -18.27 -16.45
N ASN A 185 15.75 -19.53 -16.41
CA ASN A 185 16.06 -20.27 -15.17
C ASN A 185 17.37 -19.82 -14.48
N ASN A 186 17.74 -18.55 -14.62
CA ASN A 186 18.82 -17.95 -13.84
C ASN A 186 18.33 -17.58 -12.42
N LEU A 187 19.26 -17.17 -11.55
CA LEU A 187 18.94 -16.78 -10.17
C LEU A 187 17.80 -15.75 -10.08
N HIS A 188 17.80 -14.75 -10.96
CA HIS A 188 16.75 -13.73 -10.98
C HIS A 188 15.38 -14.30 -11.40
N GLY A 189 15.31 -15.11 -12.45
CA GLY A 189 14.04 -15.70 -12.87
C GLY A 189 13.50 -16.71 -11.85
N LEU A 190 14.37 -17.34 -11.06
CA LEU A 190 13.97 -18.14 -9.90
C LEU A 190 13.36 -17.27 -8.79
N THR A 191 14.01 -16.18 -8.38
CA THR A 191 13.49 -15.29 -7.33
C THR A 191 12.21 -14.57 -7.77
N LEU A 192 12.14 -14.16 -9.05
CA LEU A 192 10.95 -13.52 -9.61
C LEU A 192 9.74 -14.44 -9.64
N ARG A 193 9.93 -15.73 -9.96
CA ARG A 193 8.84 -16.73 -9.87
C ARG A 193 8.35 -16.89 -8.44
N GLY A 194 9.26 -16.90 -7.46
CA GLY A 194 8.90 -16.92 -6.05
C GLY A 194 8.03 -15.72 -5.68
N TYR A 195 8.48 -14.51 -6.02
CA TYR A 195 7.73 -13.27 -5.77
C TYR A 195 6.34 -13.26 -6.43
N VAL A 196 6.29 -13.46 -7.76
CA VAL A 196 5.03 -13.42 -8.52
C VAL A 196 4.08 -14.54 -8.09
N GLY A 197 4.60 -15.72 -7.77
CA GLY A 197 3.79 -16.83 -7.25
C GLY A 197 3.17 -16.51 -5.89
N CYS A 198 3.94 -15.91 -4.97
CA CYS A 198 3.43 -15.48 -3.67
C CYS A 198 2.38 -14.38 -3.81
N MET A 199 2.62 -13.38 -4.66
CA MET A 199 1.63 -12.33 -4.97
C MET A 199 0.35 -12.89 -5.60
N ALA A 200 0.46 -13.86 -6.51
CA ALA A 200 -0.72 -14.51 -7.10
C ALA A 200 -1.56 -15.22 -6.02
N ILE A 201 -0.93 -15.97 -5.12
CA ILE A 201 -1.61 -16.64 -4.00
C ILE A 201 -2.29 -15.62 -3.10
N THR A 202 -1.59 -14.54 -2.74
CA THR A 202 -2.16 -13.46 -1.92
C THR A 202 -3.38 -12.84 -2.59
N ASN A 203 -3.27 -12.41 -3.86
CA ASN A 203 -4.37 -11.75 -4.57
C ASN A 203 -5.56 -12.69 -4.80
N CYS A 204 -5.31 -13.97 -5.06
CA CYS A 204 -6.39 -14.98 -5.10
C CYS A 204 -7.09 -15.11 -3.74
N SER A 205 -6.33 -15.09 -2.65
CA SER A 205 -6.88 -15.25 -1.30
C SER A 205 -7.67 -14.00 -0.86
N PHE A 206 -7.20 -12.79 -1.20
CA PHE A 206 -7.98 -11.55 -1.04
C PHE A 206 -9.27 -11.58 -1.86
N ALA A 207 -9.22 -12.08 -3.10
CA ALA A 207 -10.44 -12.24 -3.89
C ALA A 207 -11.45 -13.22 -3.27
N MET A 208 -10.98 -14.22 -2.50
CA MET A 208 -11.85 -15.13 -1.76
C MET A 208 -12.50 -14.49 -0.53
N GLN A 209 -11.86 -13.51 0.11
CA GLN A 209 -12.46 -12.76 1.22
C GLN A 209 -13.62 -11.88 0.78
N LEU A 210 -13.65 -11.48 -0.50
CA LEU A 210 -14.74 -10.69 -1.09
C LEU A 210 -15.99 -11.53 -1.39
N VAL A 211 -15.94 -12.84 -1.20
CA VAL A 211 -17.10 -13.73 -1.34
C VAL A 211 -17.93 -13.67 -0.06
N PRO A 212 -19.28 -13.63 -0.13
CA PRO A 212 -20.11 -13.50 1.07
C PRO A 212 -19.82 -14.60 2.10
N HIS A 213 -19.64 -14.20 3.35
CA HIS A 213 -19.19 -15.08 4.45
C HIS A 213 -20.13 -16.26 4.73
N GLU A 214 -21.41 -16.16 4.37
CA GLU A 214 -22.40 -17.24 4.52
C GLU A 214 -22.00 -18.53 3.79
N TRP A 215 -21.10 -18.44 2.80
CA TRP A 215 -20.61 -19.56 2.01
C TRP A 215 -19.31 -20.17 2.54
N LEU A 216 -18.71 -19.61 3.59
CA LEU A 216 -17.40 -19.97 4.12
C LEU A 216 -17.51 -20.55 5.54
N SER A 217 -16.86 -21.68 5.76
CA SER A 217 -16.69 -22.22 7.12
C SER A 217 -15.65 -21.39 7.89
N GLU A 218 -15.87 -21.20 9.20
CA GLU A 218 -14.93 -20.55 10.13
C GLU A 218 -13.49 -21.08 9.98
N VAL A 219 -13.31 -22.39 9.86
CA VAL A 219 -11.98 -23.01 9.68
C VAL A 219 -11.34 -22.58 8.36
N PHE A 220 -12.13 -22.52 7.29
CA PHE A 220 -11.64 -22.12 5.97
C PHE A 220 -11.23 -20.64 5.95
N CYS A 221 -11.98 -19.82 6.67
CA CYS A 221 -11.76 -18.40 6.93
C CYS A 221 -10.39 -18.14 7.56
N ILE A 222 -10.10 -18.85 8.66
CA ILE A 222 -8.81 -18.78 9.37
C ILE A 222 -7.67 -19.25 8.45
N VAL A 223 -7.87 -20.33 7.69
CA VAL A 223 -6.87 -20.83 6.75
C VAL A 223 -6.56 -19.80 5.67
N ILE A 224 -7.55 -19.11 5.12
CA ILE A 224 -7.35 -18.01 4.15
C ILE A 224 -6.52 -16.88 4.78
N ALA A 225 -6.88 -16.43 5.98
CA ALA A 225 -6.14 -15.37 6.68
C ALA A 225 -4.65 -15.74 6.86
N LEU A 226 -4.37 -16.97 7.31
CA LEU A 226 -3.00 -17.47 7.47
C LEU A 226 -2.26 -17.61 6.14
N ILE A 227 -2.95 -18.02 5.07
CA ILE A 227 -2.38 -18.05 3.72
C ILE A 227 -2.00 -16.63 3.30
N ILE A 228 -2.86 -15.64 3.49
CA ILE A 228 -2.57 -14.23 3.15
C ILE A 228 -1.35 -13.74 3.93
N ILE A 229 -1.33 -13.90 5.26
CA ILE A 229 -0.21 -13.47 6.11
C ILE A 229 1.10 -14.08 5.62
N SER A 230 1.11 -15.40 5.38
CA SER A 230 2.32 -16.12 4.99
C SER A 230 2.77 -15.78 3.56
N SER A 231 1.88 -15.78 2.57
CA SER A 231 2.22 -15.54 1.17
C SER A 231 2.56 -14.07 0.91
N PHE A 232 1.85 -13.14 1.56
CA PHE A 232 2.13 -11.72 1.44
C PHE A 232 3.49 -11.39 2.06
N SER A 233 3.76 -11.88 3.27
CA SER A 233 5.07 -11.72 3.91
C SER A 233 6.20 -12.33 3.07
N ALA A 234 6.00 -13.54 2.53
CA ALA A 234 6.97 -14.18 1.65
C ALA A 234 7.26 -13.34 0.40
N SER A 235 6.26 -12.67 -0.18
CA SER A 235 6.45 -11.80 -1.34
C SER A 235 7.40 -10.63 -1.02
N PHE A 236 7.28 -9.99 0.14
CA PHE A 236 8.19 -8.92 0.56
C PHE A 236 9.59 -9.43 0.87
N PHE A 237 9.74 -10.62 1.45
CA PHE A 237 11.05 -11.23 1.64
C PHE A 237 11.70 -11.58 0.29
N TRP A 238 10.94 -12.06 -0.70
CA TRP A 238 11.45 -12.24 -2.06
C TRP A 238 11.90 -10.91 -2.67
N LEU A 239 11.10 -9.85 -2.50
CA LEU A 239 11.46 -8.51 -2.93
C LEU A 239 12.76 -8.02 -2.27
N ASN A 240 12.91 -8.28 -0.97
CA ASN A 240 14.12 -7.94 -0.21
C ASN A 240 15.35 -8.65 -0.76
N VAL A 241 15.25 -9.96 -1.00
CA VAL A 241 16.32 -10.75 -1.63
C VAL A 241 16.66 -10.20 -3.02
N MET A 242 15.66 -9.84 -3.83
CA MET A 242 15.90 -9.27 -5.16
C MET A 242 16.66 -7.94 -5.07
N CYS A 243 16.24 -7.03 -4.19
CA CYS A 243 16.93 -5.77 -3.93
C CYS A 243 18.36 -5.99 -3.43
N PHE A 244 18.56 -6.92 -2.49
CA PHE A 244 19.86 -7.28 -1.96
C PHE A 244 20.79 -7.88 -3.02
N ASP A 245 20.29 -8.80 -3.85
CA ASP A 245 21.09 -9.45 -4.90
C ASP A 245 21.58 -8.43 -5.93
N ILE A 246 20.73 -7.48 -6.32
CA ILE A 246 21.12 -6.37 -7.19
C ILE A 246 22.17 -5.51 -6.49
N TRP A 247 21.89 -5.02 -5.28
CA TRP A 247 22.83 -4.21 -4.49
C TRP A 247 24.21 -4.86 -4.37
N TRP A 248 24.22 -6.15 -4.06
CA TRP A 248 25.43 -6.97 -3.88
C TRP A 248 26.18 -7.20 -5.19
N THR A 249 25.45 -7.40 -6.30
CA THR A 249 26.03 -7.62 -7.63
C THR A 249 26.72 -6.37 -8.16
N PHE A 250 26.11 -5.18 -8.01
CA PHE A 250 26.78 -3.89 -8.31
C PHE A 250 27.82 -3.52 -7.25
N GLY A 251 27.76 -4.19 -6.09
CA GLY A 251 28.62 -3.99 -4.96
C GLY A 251 30.08 -4.37 -5.18
N ARG A 252 30.33 -5.35 -6.05
CA ARG A 252 31.63 -6.00 -6.19
C ARG A 252 32.35 -5.60 -7.46
N LYS A 253 33.67 -5.38 -7.34
CA LYS A 253 34.58 -5.39 -8.48
C LYS A 253 34.47 -6.75 -9.20
N PRO A 254 34.45 -6.80 -10.54
CA PRO A 254 34.36 -8.05 -11.28
C PRO A 254 35.56 -8.93 -10.89
N ARG A 255 35.30 -9.99 -10.12
CA ARG A 255 36.31 -11.01 -9.84
C ARG A 255 36.38 -11.94 -11.05
N PRO A 256 37.56 -12.44 -11.45
CA PRO A 256 37.65 -13.45 -12.48
C PRO A 256 36.77 -14.65 -12.08
N LEU A 257 35.82 -14.99 -12.94
CA LEU A 257 34.88 -16.09 -12.74
C LEU A 257 35.66 -17.41 -12.85
N GLN A 258 36.06 -17.97 -11.71
CA GLN A 258 36.66 -19.29 -11.64
C GLN A 258 35.66 -20.25 -10.97
N GLY A 259 35.13 -21.22 -11.73
CA GLY A 259 34.20 -22.25 -11.26
C GLY A 259 32.87 -22.36 -12.02
N ASN A 260 32.08 -23.40 -11.71
CA ASN A 260 30.80 -23.69 -12.35
C ASN A 260 29.69 -22.70 -11.91
N ILE A 261 29.34 -21.75 -12.78
CA ILE A 261 28.40 -20.64 -12.51
C ILE A 261 27.03 -21.17 -12.07
N LYS A 262 26.50 -22.20 -12.73
CA LYS A 262 25.15 -22.75 -12.45
C LYS A 262 25.02 -23.30 -11.03
N GLN A 263 26.05 -24.00 -10.54
CA GLN A 263 26.03 -24.58 -9.20
C GLN A 263 26.06 -23.48 -8.13
N ARG A 264 26.80 -22.40 -8.37
CA ARG A 264 26.86 -21.24 -7.48
C ARG A 264 25.52 -20.51 -7.39
N GLU A 265 24.86 -20.31 -8.53
CA GLU A 265 23.52 -19.70 -8.58
C GLU A 265 22.49 -20.57 -7.84
N LYS A 266 22.52 -21.89 -8.03
CA LYS A 266 21.63 -22.82 -7.32
C LYS A 266 21.84 -22.79 -5.80
N LYS A 267 23.10 -22.74 -5.34
CA LYS A 267 23.42 -22.61 -3.90
C LYS A 267 22.92 -21.28 -3.32
N ARG A 268 23.07 -20.17 -4.05
CA ARG A 268 22.53 -18.86 -3.65
C ARG A 268 21.01 -18.88 -3.56
N PHE A 269 20.34 -19.42 -4.58
CA PHE A 269 18.87 -19.53 -4.58
C PHE A 269 18.36 -20.35 -3.39
N MET A 270 19.03 -21.45 -3.03
CA MET A 270 18.68 -22.25 -1.88
C MET A 270 18.81 -21.46 -0.56
N MET A 271 19.91 -20.73 -0.36
CA MET A 271 20.06 -19.85 0.81
C MET A 271 18.97 -18.77 0.86
N TYR A 272 18.67 -18.14 -0.28
CA TYR A 272 17.61 -17.15 -0.39
C TYR A 272 16.23 -17.75 -0.07
N SER A 273 15.95 -18.96 -0.55
CA SER A 273 14.70 -19.66 -0.27
C SER A 273 14.55 -19.96 1.22
N ILE A 274 15.61 -20.42 1.89
CA ILE A 274 15.60 -20.67 3.34
C ILE A 274 15.30 -19.37 4.11
N TYR A 275 15.92 -18.26 3.72
CA TYR A 275 15.65 -16.95 4.32
C TYR A 275 14.19 -16.52 4.15
N VAL A 276 13.65 -16.62 2.93
CA VAL A 276 12.29 -16.17 2.61
C VAL A 276 11.24 -17.01 3.30
N TRP A 277 11.29 -18.33 3.12
CA TRP A 277 10.29 -19.24 3.70
C TRP A 277 10.43 -19.32 5.22
N GLY A 278 11.66 -19.26 5.74
CA GLY A 278 11.90 -19.19 7.18
C GLY A 278 11.33 -17.91 7.80
N GLY A 279 11.56 -16.75 7.17
CA GLY A 279 11.00 -15.47 7.62
C GLY A 279 9.47 -15.46 7.62
N ALA A 280 8.85 -15.89 6.52
CA ALA A 280 7.40 -15.97 6.41
C ALA A 280 6.79 -16.97 7.42
N PHE A 281 7.44 -18.11 7.64
CA PHE A 281 7.02 -19.10 8.64
C PHE A 281 7.10 -18.53 10.05
N ILE A 282 8.21 -17.90 10.43
CA ILE A 282 8.37 -17.26 11.74
C ILE A 282 7.28 -16.21 11.97
N HIS A 283 7.03 -15.36 10.97
CA HIS A 283 5.98 -14.36 11.04
C HIS A 283 4.60 -14.98 11.29
N THR A 284 4.24 -16.02 10.53
CA THR A 284 2.97 -16.74 10.68
C THR A 284 2.84 -17.41 12.04
N VAL A 285 3.93 -18.02 12.53
CA VAL A 285 3.96 -18.64 13.87
C VAL A 285 3.77 -17.61 14.97
N ILE A 286 4.34 -16.40 14.84
CA ILE A 286 4.09 -15.31 15.80
C ILE A 286 2.60 -14.97 15.83
N CYS A 287 1.95 -14.80 14.68
CA CYS A 287 0.51 -14.52 14.61
C CYS A 287 -0.32 -15.62 15.30
N ILE A 288 -0.01 -16.90 15.02
CA ILE A 288 -0.72 -18.05 15.62
C ILE A 288 -0.49 -18.08 17.14
N ILE A 289 0.75 -17.95 17.61
CA ILE A 289 1.04 -18.01 19.05
C ILE A 289 0.28 -16.91 19.77
N MET A 290 0.31 -15.67 19.26
CA MET A 290 -0.35 -14.54 19.92
C MET A 290 -1.87 -14.66 19.93
N ASP A 291 -2.46 -15.37 18.97
CA ASP A 291 -3.88 -15.70 18.93
C ASP A 291 -4.28 -16.76 19.98
N PHE A 292 -3.46 -17.81 20.14
CA PHE A 292 -3.76 -18.91 21.07
C PHE A 292 -3.24 -18.71 22.50
N THR A 293 -2.34 -17.76 22.75
CA THR A 293 -1.81 -17.53 24.11
C THR A 293 -2.78 -16.72 24.97
N SER A 294 -3.43 -17.41 25.91
CA SER A 294 -4.10 -16.80 27.07
C SER A 294 -3.14 -16.20 28.12
N ILE A 295 -1.83 -16.14 27.80
CA ILE A 295 -0.75 -15.73 28.71
C ILE A 295 -0.64 -14.20 28.82
N LEU A 296 -1.14 -13.46 27.84
CA LEU A 296 -1.16 -11.99 27.91
C LEU A 296 -2.39 -11.49 28.69
N PRO A 297 -2.21 -10.48 29.58
CA PRO A 297 -3.31 -9.85 30.30
C PRO A 297 -4.44 -9.43 29.35
N ASN A 298 -5.69 -9.39 29.83
CA ASN A 298 -6.88 -9.02 29.04
C ASN A 298 -6.78 -7.63 28.37
N ASP A 299 -5.81 -6.79 28.76
CA ASP A 299 -5.51 -5.49 28.15
C ASP A 299 -4.59 -5.56 26.90
N SER A 300 -4.20 -6.76 26.45
CA SER A 300 -3.30 -6.92 25.30
C SER A 300 -4.06 -7.17 24.00
N ILE A 301 -3.65 -6.50 22.92
CA ILE A 301 -4.25 -6.60 21.59
C ILE A 301 -4.01 -8.01 21.03
N ARG A 302 -5.09 -8.77 20.84
CA ARG A 302 -5.10 -10.12 20.25
C ARG A 302 -5.51 -10.06 18.78
N PRO A 303 -4.99 -10.96 17.92
CA PRO A 303 -5.41 -11.07 16.52
C PRO A 303 -6.91 -11.27 16.34
N GLU A 304 -7.52 -12.14 17.16
CA GLU A 304 -8.97 -12.44 17.19
C GLU A 304 -9.52 -12.57 15.78
N PHE A 305 -9.11 -13.62 15.07
CA PHE A 305 -9.50 -13.78 13.67
C PHE A 305 -11.03 -13.88 13.54
N ASP A 306 -11.66 -12.84 13.02
CA ASP A 306 -13.10 -12.73 12.79
C ASP A 306 -13.34 -12.41 11.30
N MET A 307 -14.40 -12.95 10.72
CA MET A 307 -14.77 -12.72 9.31
C MET A 307 -13.60 -12.87 8.31
N CYS A 308 -12.73 -13.85 8.53
CA CYS A 308 -11.58 -14.22 7.68
C CYS A 308 -10.44 -13.19 7.69
N TRP A 309 -10.43 -12.29 8.68
CA TRP A 309 -9.41 -11.27 8.86
C TRP A 309 -9.14 -11.02 10.34
N PHE A 310 -8.30 -10.03 10.67
CA PHE A 310 -8.07 -9.62 12.05
C PHE A 310 -9.34 -8.96 12.61
N GLY A 311 -9.76 -9.33 13.82
CA GLY A 311 -10.98 -8.81 14.44
C GLY A 311 -10.87 -7.35 14.90
N THR A 312 -9.66 -6.80 14.97
CA THR A 312 -9.45 -5.38 15.27
C THR A 312 -8.39 -4.74 14.36
N ASN A 313 -8.63 -3.49 13.96
CA ASN A 313 -7.68 -2.69 13.17
C ASN A 313 -6.33 -2.53 13.89
N ALA A 314 -6.33 -2.49 15.23
CA ALA A 314 -5.12 -2.40 16.03
C ALA A 314 -4.28 -3.69 15.94
N ALA A 315 -4.92 -4.86 15.92
CA ALA A 315 -4.23 -6.14 15.75
C ALA A 315 -3.69 -6.30 14.34
N GLU A 316 -4.48 -5.93 13.32
CA GLU A 316 -4.01 -5.89 11.93
C GLU A 316 -2.76 -5.01 11.80
N LEU A 317 -2.80 -3.80 12.35
CA LEU A 317 -1.68 -2.87 12.29
C LEU A 317 -0.42 -3.46 12.94
N LEU A 318 -0.57 -4.02 14.14
CA LEU A 318 0.55 -4.51 14.94
C LEU A 318 1.17 -5.80 14.39
N TYR A 319 0.33 -6.76 13.99
CA TYR A 319 0.80 -8.09 13.60
C TYR A 319 1.01 -8.25 12.11
N PHE A 320 0.33 -7.49 11.25
CA PHE A 320 0.48 -7.60 9.80
C PHE A 320 1.29 -6.44 9.23
N TRP A 321 0.82 -5.20 9.41
CA TRP A 321 1.44 -4.04 8.76
C TRP A 321 2.79 -3.65 9.36
N ALA A 322 2.97 -3.71 10.69
CA ALA A 322 4.21 -3.27 11.31
C ALA A 322 5.43 -4.14 10.89
N PRO A 323 5.38 -5.49 10.92
CA PRO A 323 6.48 -6.33 10.43
C PRO A 323 6.77 -6.11 8.94
N ILE A 324 5.73 -5.97 8.12
CA ILE A 324 5.85 -5.75 6.67
C ILE A 324 6.48 -4.38 6.38
N SER A 325 6.07 -3.35 7.11
CA SER A 325 6.60 -1.99 6.99
C SER A 325 8.10 -1.94 7.23
N ILE A 326 8.60 -2.70 8.23
CA ILE A 326 10.05 -2.80 8.48
C ILE A 326 10.77 -3.37 7.26
N ILE A 327 10.22 -4.41 6.62
CA ILE A 327 10.80 -5.01 5.41
C ILE A 327 10.77 -4.03 4.23
N ILE A 328 9.66 -3.30 4.05
CA ILE A 328 9.52 -2.28 3.00
C ILE A 328 10.56 -1.17 3.16
N VAL A 329 10.73 -0.63 4.38
CA VAL A 329 11.75 0.38 4.68
C VAL A 329 13.14 -0.14 4.37
N CYS A 330 13.45 -1.38 4.78
CA CYS A 330 14.72 -2.03 4.43
C CYS A 330 14.92 -2.13 2.90
N ASN A 331 13.87 -2.51 2.17
CA ASN A 331 13.88 -2.58 0.71
C ASN A 331 14.16 -1.22 0.08
N MET A 332 13.58 -0.15 0.63
CA MET A 332 13.77 1.21 0.16
C MET A 332 15.18 1.71 0.37
N CYS A 333 15.78 1.46 1.53
CA CYS A 333 17.18 1.78 1.77
C CYS A 333 18.10 1.06 0.78
N LEU A 334 17.90 -0.24 0.56
CA LEU A 334 18.66 -1.02 -0.43
C LEU A 334 18.48 -0.47 -1.84
N PHE A 335 17.24 -0.11 -2.21
CA PHE A 335 16.91 0.41 -3.52
C PHE A 335 17.58 1.76 -3.79
N ILE A 336 17.45 2.71 -2.86
CA ILE A 336 18.08 4.04 -2.94
C ILE A 336 19.60 3.89 -3.06
N HIS A 337 20.20 3.08 -2.19
CA HIS A 337 21.65 2.86 -2.21
C HIS A 337 22.12 2.22 -3.52
N THR A 338 21.35 1.27 -4.05
CA THR A 338 21.63 0.64 -5.35
C THR A 338 21.54 1.67 -6.47
N ALA A 339 20.49 2.50 -6.51
CA ALA A 339 20.31 3.55 -7.51
C ALA A 339 21.46 4.56 -7.50
N LEU A 340 21.87 5.02 -6.33
CA LEU A 340 23.02 5.93 -6.15
C LEU A 340 24.32 5.29 -6.65
N LYS A 341 24.55 4.01 -6.31
CA LYS A 341 25.73 3.27 -6.77
C LYS A 341 25.76 3.10 -8.28
N ILE A 342 24.62 2.81 -8.91
CA ILE A 342 24.50 2.70 -10.36
C ILE A 342 24.75 4.04 -11.03
N ARG A 343 24.21 5.13 -10.49
CA ARG A 343 24.44 6.48 -11.01
C ARG A 343 25.93 6.84 -10.96
N SER A 344 26.60 6.53 -9.86
CA SER A 344 28.05 6.71 -9.71
C SER A 344 28.84 5.84 -10.70
N LEU A 345 28.49 4.57 -10.83
CA LEU A 345 29.15 3.65 -11.76
C LEU A 345 28.97 4.08 -13.23
N ARG A 346 27.78 4.52 -13.62
CA ARG A 346 27.53 5.06 -14.97
C ARG A 346 28.35 6.32 -15.23
N LYS A 347 28.50 7.22 -14.25
CA LYS A 347 29.35 8.41 -14.37
C LYS A 347 30.82 8.04 -14.58
N ASN A 348 31.34 7.07 -13.81
CA ASN A 348 32.72 6.61 -13.92
C ASN A 348 32.99 5.85 -15.23
N ILE A 349 32.05 5.02 -15.68
CA ILE A 349 32.15 4.29 -16.96
C ILE A 349 32.04 5.25 -18.15
N ALA A 350 31.16 6.26 -18.11
CA ALA A 350 31.08 7.29 -19.14
C ALA A 350 32.38 8.11 -19.25
N GLN A 351 33.12 8.24 -18.15
CA GLN A 351 34.45 8.86 -18.14
C GLN A 351 35.56 7.93 -18.67
N GLN A 352 35.40 6.60 -18.60
CA GLN A 352 36.39 5.62 -19.07
C GLN A 352 36.16 5.09 -20.51
N LEU A 353 34.95 5.20 -21.07
CA LEU A 353 34.59 4.67 -22.40
C LEU A 353 35.03 5.54 -23.60
N GLN A 354 36.16 6.23 -23.51
CA GLN A 354 36.91 6.63 -24.72
C GLN A 354 37.66 5.45 -25.36
N GLY A 355 37.68 4.26 -24.74
CA GLY A 355 38.28 3.04 -25.28
C GLY A 355 37.27 1.92 -25.46
N SER A 356 37.26 1.30 -26.64
CA SER A 356 36.30 0.31 -27.13
C SER A 356 36.13 -0.95 -26.27
N GLU A 357 34.88 -1.37 -26.03
CA GLU A 357 34.40 -2.78 -26.09
C GLU A 357 32.87 -2.82 -25.85
N SER A 358 32.04 -2.66 -26.90
CA SER A 358 30.62 -2.30 -26.72
C SER A 358 29.58 -3.43 -26.83
N ARG A 359 29.89 -4.60 -27.40
CA ARG A 359 28.83 -5.61 -27.72
C ARG A 359 28.54 -6.65 -26.64
N ARG A 360 29.53 -7.12 -25.88
CA ARG A 360 29.32 -8.14 -24.83
C ARG A 360 28.78 -7.54 -23.51
N HIS A 361 28.95 -6.22 -23.35
CA HIS A 361 28.46 -5.46 -22.22
C HIS A 361 26.96 -5.15 -22.32
N ASP A 362 26.39 -5.14 -23.53
CA ASP A 362 25.03 -4.65 -23.78
C ASP A 362 23.93 -5.64 -23.34
N ASP A 363 24.16 -6.94 -23.49
CA ASP A 363 23.19 -7.99 -23.11
C ASP A 363 22.99 -8.10 -21.59
N ASN A 364 24.10 -8.03 -20.82
CA ASN A 364 24.05 -7.94 -19.36
C ASN A 364 23.46 -6.61 -18.89
N ARG A 365 23.71 -5.51 -19.60
CA ARG A 365 23.18 -4.17 -19.30
C ARG A 365 21.67 -4.08 -19.54
N GLN A 366 21.15 -4.78 -20.55
CA GLN A 366 19.72 -4.81 -20.85
C GLN A 366 18.94 -5.72 -19.88
N ARG A 367 19.49 -6.90 -19.52
CA ARG A 367 18.96 -7.74 -18.43
C ARG A 367 18.97 -7.00 -17.10
N PHE A 368 20.05 -6.27 -16.83
CA PHE A 368 20.16 -5.43 -15.66
C PHE A 368 19.17 -4.25 -15.66
N SER A 369 18.95 -3.59 -16.80
CA SER A 369 17.95 -2.52 -16.89
C SER A 369 16.53 -3.04 -16.62
N LEU A 370 16.23 -4.28 -17.00
CA LEU A 370 14.98 -4.94 -16.65
C LEU A 370 14.86 -5.13 -15.13
N TYR A 371 15.92 -5.65 -14.49
CA TYR A 371 15.95 -5.88 -13.04
C TYR A 371 15.79 -4.59 -12.22
N LEU A 372 16.42 -3.51 -12.69
CA LEU A 372 16.26 -2.20 -12.09
C LEU A 372 14.82 -1.70 -12.26
N LYS A 373 14.26 -1.74 -13.48
CA LYS A 373 12.88 -1.30 -13.75
C LYS A 373 11.86 -2.04 -12.87
N LEU A 374 12.03 -3.35 -12.75
CA LEU A 374 11.15 -4.18 -11.95
C LEU A 374 11.25 -3.82 -10.46
N SER A 375 12.47 -3.68 -9.94
CA SER A 375 12.69 -3.29 -8.53
C SER A 375 12.22 -1.87 -8.23
N VAL A 376 12.32 -0.95 -9.19
CA VAL A 376 11.77 0.42 -9.10
C VAL A 376 10.26 0.34 -8.99
N VAL A 377 9.60 -0.35 -9.92
CA VAL A 377 8.14 -0.42 -9.98
C VAL A 377 7.57 -1.07 -8.72
N MET A 378 8.16 -2.19 -8.29
CA MET A 378 7.73 -2.89 -7.08
C MET A 378 8.03 -2.07 -5.82
N GLY A 379 9.22 -1.49 -5.69
CA GLY A 379 9.57 -0.69 -4.51
C GLY A 379 8.77 0.60 -4.39
N LEU A 380 8.50 1.29 -5.51
CA LEU A 380 7.73 2.54 -5.51
C LEU A 380 6.26 2.32 -5.15
N SER A 381 5.62 1.26 -5.65
CA SER A 381 4.19 1.04 -5.37
C SER A 381 3.93 0.81 -3.88
N TRP A 382 4.72 -0.05 -3.24
CA TRP A 382 4.67 -0.27 -1.79
C TRP A 382 5.11 0.95 -0.97
N SER A 383 5.94 1.82 -1.53
CA SER A 383 6.32 3.07 -0.86
C SER A 383 5.21 4.09 -0.84
N MET A 384 4.43 4.18 -1.93
CA MET A 384 3.28 5.10 -1.97
C MET A 384 2.26 4.73 -0.89
N GLU A 385 2.09 3.45 -0.59
CA GLU A 385 1.17 2.96 0.43
C GLU A 385 1.64 3.29 1.85
N ILE A 386 2.93 3.07 2.14
CA ILE A 386 3.53 3.48 3.43
C ILE A 386 3.52 5.01 3.57
N ILE A 387 3.80 5.75 2.50
CA ILE A 387 3.73 7.21 2.52
C ILE A 387 2.28 7.65 2.77
N SER A 388 1.29 7.03 2.12
CA SER A 388 -0.12 7.34 2.36
C SER A 388 -0.51 7.08 3.80
N TRP A 389 -0.08 5.94 4.36
CA TRP A 389 -0.31 5.62 5.77
C TRP A 389 0.40 6.58 6.75
N LEU A 390 1.67 6.91 6.50
CA LEU A 390 2.41 7.87 7.31
C LEU A 390 1.83 9.28 7.22
N MET A 391 1.37 9.69 6.05
CA MET A 391 0.77 11.01 5.83
C MET A 391 -0.61 11.09 6.46
N GLU A 392 -1.40 10.02 6.44
CA GLU A 392 -2.64 9.91 7.21
C GLU A 392 -2.36 10.07 8.71
N MET A 393 -1.36 9.36 9.25
CA MET A 393 -0.96 9.49 10.67
C MET A 393 -0.44 10.89 11.03
N LEU A 394 0.27 11.56 10.11
CA LEU A 394 0.97 12.82 10.40
C LEU A 394 0.11 14.07 10.14
N ILE A 395 -0.70 14.06 9.08
CA ILE A 395 -1.45 15.22 8.58
C ILE A 395 -2.92 15.10 8.96
N ASN A 396 -3.42 13.90 9.28
CA ASN A 396 -4.80 13.58 9.69
C ASN A 396 -5.90 13.93 8.68
N ASN A 397 -5.52 14.42 7.49
CA ASN A 397 -6.41 14.92 6.45
C ASN A 397 -5.89 14.54 5.05
N LEU A 398 -5.48 13.29 4.85
CA LEU A 398 -5.05 12.87 3.51
C LEU A 398 -6.30 12.61 2.66
N PRO A 399 -6.39 13.16 1.42
CA PRO A 399 -7.51 12.88 0.55
C PRO A 399 -7.65 11.37 0.30
N GLU A 400 -8.85 10.83 0.50
CA GLU A 400 -9.18 9.41 0.32
C GLU A 400 -8.78 8.88 -1.06
N CYS A 401 -8.89 9.74 -2.08
CA CYS A 401 -8.42 9.47 -3.43
C CYS A 401 -6.96 8.97 -3.49
N ILE A 402 -6.06 9.47 -2.62
CA ILE A 402 -4.66 9.06 -2.62
C ILE A 402 -4.52 7.61 -2.13
N TRP A 403 -5.23 7.28 -1.05
CA TRP A 403 -5.24 5.92 -0.51
C TRP A 403 -5.86 4.95 -1.52
N TYR A 404 -7.02 5.33 -2.08
CA TYR A 404 -7.69 4.57 -3.13
C TYR A 404 -6.80 4.30 -4.34
N ILE A 405 -6.15 5.33 -4.90
CA ILE A 405 -5.25 5.19 -6.06
C ILE A 405 -4.04 4.32 -5.71
N SER A 406 -3.49 4.46 -4.50
CA SER A 406 -2.37 3.64 -4.04
C SER A 406 -2.75 2.17 -3.97
N THR A 407 -3.85 1.85 -3.29
CA THR A 407 -4.41 0.50 -3.16
C THR A 407 -4.69 -0.10 -4.53
N LEU A 408 -5.40 0.62 -5.40
CA LEU A 408 -5.71 0.18 -6.75
C LEU A 408 -4.44 -0.09 -7.59
N SER A 409 -3.43 0.76 -7.46
CA SER A 409 -2.14 0.60 -8.15
C SER A 409 -1.38 -0.65 -7.69
N ASN A 410 -1.45 -0.98 -6.40
CA ASN A 410 -0.85 -2.20 -5.84
C ASN A 410 -1.62 -3.46 -6.29
N ILE A 411 -2.95 -3.42 -6.30
CA ILE A 411 -3.76 -4.52 -6.83
C ILE A 411 -3.41 -4.78 -8.30
N LEU A 412 -3.33 -3.73 -9.12
CA LEU A 412 -3.00 -3.79 -10.56
C LEU A 412 -1.50 -3.99 -10.86
N GLN A 413 -0.68 -4.35 -9.88
CA GLN A 413 0.75 -4.58 -10.09
C GLN A 413 1.04 -5.76 -11.04
N GLY A 414 0.13 -6.75 -11.12
CA GLY A 414 0.26 -7.91 -12.01
C GLY A 414 0.43 -7.58 -13.49
N PRO A 415 -0.49 -6.83 -14.12
CA PRO A 415 -0.38 -6.36 -15.49
C PRO A 415 0.93 -5.60 -15.75
N ILE A 416 1.34 -4.74 -14.81
CA ILE A 416 2.58 -3.96 -14.93
C ILE A 416 3.79 -4.89 -14.95
N ILE A 417 3.85 -5.87 -14.05
CA ILE A 417 4.91 -6.89 -14.01
C ILE A 417 4.93 -7.66 -15.32
N PHE A 418 3.78 -8.11 -15.83
CA PHE A 418 3.71 -8.87 -17.09
C PHE A 418 4.26 -8.07 -18.28
N ILE A 419 3.87 -6.80 -18.41
CA ILE A 419 4.36 -5.93 -19.49
C ILE A 419 5.88 -5.78 -19.41
N ILE A 420 6.44 -5.57 -18.21
CA ILE A 420 7.87 -5.40 -18.03
C ILE A 420 8.62 -6.72 -18.29
N CYS A 421 8.18 -7.81 -17.67
CA CYS A 421 8.91 -9.07 -17.60
C CYS A 421 8.70 -10.00 -18.79
N VAL A 422 7.50 -10.01 -19.38
CA VAL A 422 7.11 -10.91 -20.48
C VAL A 422 7.02 -10.17 -21.80
N TRP A 423 6.35 -9.02 -21.84
CA TRP A 423 6.20 -8.17 -23.05
C TRP A 423 7.48 -7.37 -23.35
N ASN A 424 8.64 -8.00 -23.25
CA ASN A 424 9.87 -7.45 -23.80
C ASN A 424 10.29 -8.27 -25.02
N ASN A 425 10.87 -7.61 -26.03
CA ASN A 425 11.20 -8.23 -27.33
C ASN A 425 11.98 -9.54 -27.19
N LYS A 426 12.84 -9.66 -26.16
CA LYS A 426 13.64 -10.86 -25.92
C LYS A 426 12.78 -12.02 -25.43
N THR A 427 12.03 -11.81 -24.35
CA THR A 427 11.23 -12.85 -23.70
C THR A 427 10.06 -13.27 -24.59
N TRP A 428 9.42 -12.32 -25.25
CA TRP A 428 8.35 -12.57 -26.21
C TRP A 428 8.84 -13.41 -27.39
N HIS A 429 10.00 -13.09 -27.98
CA HIS A 429 10.58 -13.88 -29.06
C HIS A 429 10.98 -15.31 -28.61
N LEU A 430 11.53 -15.46 -27.39
CA LEU A 430 11.83 -16.78 -26.83
C LEU A 430 10.56 -17.61 -26.60
N LEU A 431 9.48 -16.98 -26.15
CA LEU A 431 8.18 -17.61 -25.98
C LEU A 431 7.61 -18.09 -27.31
N LEU A 432 7.57 -17.23 -28.33
CA LEU A 432 7.12 -17.58 -29.68
C LEU A 432 7.93 -18.72 -30.29
N LYS A 433 9.26 -18.67 -30.14
CA LYS A 433 10.16 -19.74 -30.62
C LYS A 433 9.81 -21.09 -29.97
N ARG A 434 9.47 -21.09 -28.68
CA ARG A 434 9.13 -22.32 -27.97
C ARG A 434 7.75 -22.86 -28.29
N LEU A 435 6.77 -21.97 -28.51
CA LEU A 435 5.42 -22.36 -28.88
C LEU A 435 5.32 -22.81 -30.34
N GLY A 436 6.42 -22.79 -31.10
CA GLY A 436 6.43 -23.15 -32.52
C GLY A 436 5.79 -22.08 -33.43
N CYS A 437 5.37 -20.95 -32.85
CA CYS A 437 4.79 -19.81 -33.55
C CYS A 437 5.88 -18.91 -34.14
N GLN A 438 6.79 -19.48 -34.94
CA GLN A 438 7.53 -18.65 -35.88
C GLN A 438 6.57 -18.33 -37.03
N ASN A 439 6.06 -17.10 -37.05
CA ASN A 439 5.38 -16.59 -38.23
C ASN A 439 6.30 -16.82 -39.43
N ARG A 440 5.79 -17.57 -40.41
CA ARG A 440 6.13 -17.38 -41.82
C ARG A 440 6.04 -15.88 -42.10
N ASP A 441 7.17 -15.28 -42.40
CA ASP A 441 7.36 -13.99 -43.08
C ASP A 441 6.23 -12.96 -42.96
N LEU A 442 6.30 -12.09 -41.96
CA LEU A 442 5.54 -10.83 -41.94
C LEU A 442 6.44 -9.58 -41.88
N PHE A 443 7.74 -9.76 -42.15
CA PHE A 443 8.66 -8.67 -42.49
C PHE A 443 9.58 -9.09 -43.66
N CYS A 444 8.98 -9.57 -44.76
CA CYS A 444 9.60 -9.40 -46.07
C CYS A 444 9.53 -7.90 -46.40
N ARG A 445 10.50 -7.13 -45.91
CA ARG A 445 10.82 -5.82 -46.47
C ARG A 445 11.15 -6.08 -47.93
N LYS A 446 10.22 -5.77 -48.84
CA LYS A 446 10.48 -5.69 -50.27
C LYS A 446 11.73 -4.83 -50.44
N SER A 447 12.85 -5.47 -50.79
CA SER A 447 13.97 -4.76 -51.35
C SER A 447 13.53 -4.33 -52.74
N THR A 448 12.97 -3.14 -52.84
CA THR A 448 12.83 -2.46 -54.13
C THR A 448 14.22 -2.05 -54.57
N ASN A 449 15.00 -2.98 -55.11
CA ASN A 449 16.18 -2.65 -55.90
C ASN A 449 15.67 -2.21 -57.27
N SER A 450 15.54 -0.91 -57.46
CA SER A 450 15.52 -0.31 -58.79
C SER A 450 16.91 -0.47 -59.42
N ASN A 451 16.93 -1.15 -60.56
CA ASN A 451 18.06 -1.35 -61.45
C ASN A 451 18.82 -0.06 -61.78
N SER A 452 20.15 -0.14 -61.81
CA SER A 452 20.92 0.50 -62.87
C SER A 452 22.24 -0.24 -63.16
N SER A 453 22.45 -0.50 -64.45
CA SER A 453 23.70 -0.72 -65.19
C SER A 453 24.51 -2.03 -65.06
N ASN A 454 24.31 -2.84 -66.11
CA ASN A 454 25.28 -3.55 -66.95
C ASN A 454 25.72 -5.00 -66.65
N PRO A 455 25.77 -5.86 -67.71
CA PRO A 455 26.10 -7.28 -67.59
C PRO A 455 27.59 -7.55 -67.86
N MET A 456 28.22 -8.44 -67.09
CA MET A 456 29.17 -9.43 -67.64
C MET A 456 29.71 -10.40 -66.57
N SER A 457 29.90 -11.63 -67.06
CA SER A 457 30.72 -12.73 -66.55
C SER A 457 30.09 -13.76 -65.62
N MET A 458 30.09 -14.99 -66.14
CA MET A 458 29.88 -16.28 -65.49
C MET A 458 30.83 -16.49 -64.30
N GLN A 459 30.34 -17.16 -63.26
CA GLN A 459 30.96 -18.41 -62.79
C GLN A 459 29.98 -19.23 -61.95
N LYS A 460 30.16 -20.55 -62.04
CA LYS A 460 29.22 -21.63 -61.76
C LYS A 460 29.70 -22.37 -60.49
N ILE A 461 28.76 -22.91 -59.70
CA ILE A 461 28.79 -24.24 -59.04
C ILE A 461 28.41 -24.30 -57.54
N SER A 462 27.48 -25.25 -57.32
CA SER A 462 27.14 -26.11 -56.17
C SER A 462 26.40 -25.57 -54.95
N THR A 463 25.08 -25.76 -55.04
CA THR A 463 24.13 -26.17 -54.01
C THR A 463 24.61 -27.33 -53.12
N TYR A 464 24.44 -27.19 -51.81
CA TYR A 464 24.21 -28.30 -50.88
C TYR A 464 22.90 -27.99 -50.13
N SER A 465 21.84 -28.74 -50.46
CA SER A 465 20.60 -28.80 -49.68
C SER A 465 20.71 -29.97 -48.71
N GLN A 466 20.37 -29.74 -47.43
CA GLN A 466 20.05 -30.81 -46.49
C GLN A 466 18.60 -30.66 -46.04
N THR A 467 17.86 -31.73 -46.29
CA THR A 467 16.44 -31.97 -46.11
C THR A 467 16.11 -32.34 -44.66
N CYS A 468 15.02 -31.79 -44.11
CA CYS A 468 14.40 -32.25 -42.87
C CYS A 468 13.40 -33.39 -43.17
N HIS A 469 13.57 -34.54 -42.51
CA HIS A 469 12.63 -35.66 -42.55
C HIS A 469 11.42 -35.43 -41.63
N ALA A 470 10.22 -35.59 -42.18
CA ALA A 470 8.98 -35.79 -41.42
C ALA A 470 8.78 -37.30 -41.16
N LYS A 471 8.33 -37.64 -39.95
CA LYS A 471 8.08 -39.01 -39.50
C LYS A 471 6.57 -39.29 -39.62
N ASN A 472 6.18 -40.20 -40.52
CA ASN A 472 4.81 -40.72 -40.59
C ASN A 472 4.65 -41.93 -39.67
N SER A 473 3.51 -42.00 -38.99
CA SER A 473 3.01 -43.16 -38.24
C SER A 473 2.32 -44.14 -39.21
N PRO A 474 2.39 -45.47 -39.00
CA PRO A 474 1.47 -46.41 -39.66
C PRO A 474 0.35 -46.86 -38.72
N ASN A 475 -0.85 -46.95 -39.30
CA ASN A 475 -2.10 -47.65 -38.94
C ASN A 475 -2.36 -48.09 -37.50
#